data_AF-A0A953B3R1-F1
#
_entry.id   AF-A0A953B3R1-F1
#
_cell.length_a   1.000
_cell.length_b   1.000
_cell.length_c   1.000
_cell.angle_alpha   90.00
_cell.angle_beta   90.00
_cell.angle_gamma   90.00
#
_symmetry.space_group_name_H-M   'P 1'
#
loop_
_entity.id
_entity.type
_entity.pdbx_description
1 polymer ?
#
loop_
_entity_poly.entity_id
_entity_poly.type
_entity_poly.pdbx_seq_one_letter_code
_entity_poly.pdbx_strand_id
1 'polypeptide(L)'
;MRSIPAPLAAHLTQEVTTLATCWRIARRDGTVLGFTDHDQDLVVDGLTYLASAGYDRSAIASSAGLAVDNLEIQGIIDHDLIREQDLRAGLWD
;
A
#
# COMPACT_ATOMS: atom_id res chain seq x y z
N MET A 1 7.14 -2.18 -20.09
CA MET A 1 6.42 -0.97 -19.61
C MET A 1 5.01 -1.39 -19.24
N ARG A 2 4.48 -0.97 -18.09
CA ARG A 2 3.07 -1.21 -17.73
C ARG A 2 2.17 -0.31 -18.59
N SER A 3 1.01 -0.83 -19.00
CA SER A 3 0.00 -0.03 -19.70
C SER A 3 -0.70 0.89 -18.70
N ILE A 4 -0.79 2.18 -19.02
CA ILE A 4 -1.46 3.20 -18.21
C ILE A 4 -2.78 3.56 -18.91
N PRO A 5 -3.95 3.43 -18.25
CA PRO A 5 -5.22 3.83 -18.84
C PRO A 5 -5.23 5.31 -19.25
N ALA A 6 -5.87 5.64 -20.37
CA ALA A 6 -5.89 7.00 -20.91
C ALA A 6 -6.35 8.08 -19.91
N PRO A 7 -7.38 7.85 -19.07
CA PRO A 7 -7.77 8.82 -18.05
C PRO A 7 -6.67 9.09 -17.01
N LEU A 8 -5.96 8.04 -16.57
CA LEU A 8 -4.87 8.17 -15.61
C LEU A 8 -3.65 8.85 -16.24
N ALA A 9 -3.34 8.53 -17.50
CA ALA A 9 -2.27 9.19 -18.23
C ALA A 9 -2.54 10.70 -18.38
N ALA A 10 -3.78 11.08 -18.70
CA ALA A 10 -4.17 12.49 -18.78
C ALA A 10 -4.02 13.20 -17.42
N HIS A 11 -4.45 12.59 -16.32
CA HIS A 11 -4.30 13.16 -14.97
C HIS A 11 -2.84 13.34 -14.58
N LEU A 12 -1.98 12.36 -14.90
CA LEU A 12 -0.54 12.42 -14.63
C LEU A 12 0.19 13.55 -15.36
N THR A 13 -0.38 14.08 -16.44
CA THR A 13 0.20 15.20 -17.20
C THR A 13 -0.18 16.58 -16.68
N GLN A 14 -1.06 16.66 -15.68
CA GLN A 14 -1.47 17.93 -15.07
C GLN A 14 -0.37 18.51 -14.17
N GLU A 15 -0.30 19.83 -14.04
CA GLU A 15 0.64 20.51 -13.14
C GLU A 15 0.40 20.20 -11.66
N VAL A 16 -0.84 19.87 -11.31
CA VAL A 16 -1.26 19.48 -9.96
C VAL A 16 -1.98 18.15 -10.07
N THR A 17 -1.56 17.18 -9.25
CA THR A 17 -2.20 15.85 -9.19
C THR A 17 -2.71 15.57 -7.79
N THR A 18 -3.70 14.68 -7.71
CA THR A 18 -4.38 14.27 -6.46
C THR A 18 -4.34 12.75 -6.31
N LEU A 19 -3.15 12.17 -6.43
CA LEU A 19 -2.97 10.71 -6.46
C LEU A 19 -2.64 10.16 -5.08
N ALA A 20 -3.48 9.27 -4.57
CA ALA A 20 -3.17 8.43 -3.43
C ALA A 20 -2.74 7.02 -3.86
N THR A 21 -1.82 6.44 -3.12
CA THR A 21 -1.39 5.05 -3.22
C THR A 21 -2.28 4.20 -2.32
N CYS A 22 -2.80 3.10 -2.85
CA CYS A 22 -3.53 2.09 -2.10
C CYS A 22 -2.75 0.78 -2.19
N TRP A 23 -2.42 0.19 -1.05
CA TRP A 23 -1.69 -1.07 -0.96
C TRP A 23 -2.54 -2.09 -0.21
N ARG A 24 -2.56 -3.30 -0.76
CA ARG A 24 -3.42 -4.40 -0.30
C ARG A 24 -2.52 -5.57 0.08
N ILE A 25 -2.65 -6.05 1.30
CA ILE A 25 -2.00 -7.25 1.78
C ILE A 25 -3.05 -8.35 1.90
N ALA A 26 -2.83 -9.47 1.22
CA ALA A 26 -3.65 -10.67 1.37
C ALA A 26 -2.84 -11.73 2.10
N ARG A 27 -3.26 -12.04 3.33
CA ARG A 27 -2.66 -13.11 4.14
C ARG A 27 -3.13 -14.47 3.65
N ARG A 28 -2.33 -15.51 3.96
CA ARG A 28 -2.66 -16.91 3.61
C ARG A 28 -3.93 -17.41 4.30
N ASP A 29 -4.29 -16.83 5.43
CA ASP A 29 -5.53 -17.13 6.18
C ASP A 29 -6.80 -16.49 5.59
N GLY A 30 -6.68 -15.75 4.48
CA GLY A 30 -7.79 -15.08 3.81
C GLY A 30 -8.07 -13.67 4.33
N THR A 31 -7.36 -13.20 5.36
CA THR A 31 -7.46 -11.81 5.82
C THR A 31 -6.88 -10.87 4.76
N VAL A 32 -7.64 -9.84 4.41
CA VAL A 32 -7.21 -8.81 3.47
C VAL A 32 -7.18 -7.47 4.20
N LEU A 33 -6.05 -6.78 4.11
CA LEU A 33 -5.84 -5.48 4.70
C LEU A 33 -5.54 -4.47 3.60
N GLY A 34 -6.20 -3.32 3.67
CA GLY A 34 -5.97 -2.19 2.78
C GLY A 34 -5.39 -1.03 3.56
N PHE A 35 -4.41 -0.35 2.96
CA PHE A 35 -3.76 0.83 3.53
C PHE A 35 -3.59 1.91 2.45
N THR A 36 -3.59 3.19 2.85
CA THR A 36 -3.41 4.30 1.91
C THR A 36 -2.56 5.44 2.48
N ASP A 37 -1.84 6.18 1.62
CA ASP A 37 -1.17 7.45 1.97
C ASP A 37 -2.14 8.65 1.97
N HIS A 38 -3.43 8.42 1.65
CA HIS A 38 -4.44 9.46 1.74
C HIS A 38 -4.64 9.87 3.20
N ASP A 39 -5.09 11.10 3.43
CA ASP A 39 -5.43 11.61 4.75
C ASP A 39 -6.76 11.04 5.32
N GLN A 40 -7.46 10.19 4.57
CA GLN A 40 -8.77 9.63 4.89
C GLN A 40 -8.88 8.20 4.36
N ASP A 41 -9.71 7.39 5.02
CA ASP A 41 -9.99 6.03 4.57
C ASP A 41 -10.67 6.05 3.20
N LEU A 42 -10.20 5.20 2.30
CA LEU A 42 -10.73 5.08 0.94
C LEU A 42 -11.39 3.72 0.74
N VAL A 43 -12.54 3.67 0.07
CA VAL A 43 -13.17 2.40 -0.33
C VAL A 43 -12.94 2.19 -1.81
N VAL A 44 -12.19 1.15 -2.17
CA VAL A 44 -11.89 0.79 -3.55
C VAL A 44 -12.22 -0.69 -3.74
N ASP A 45 -13.00 -1.01 -4.76
CA ASP A 45 -13.45 -2.38 -5.09
C ASP A 45 -14.05 -3.14 -3.89
N GLY A 46 -14.74 -2.43 -2.99
CA GLY A 46 -15.38 -2.99 -1.80
C GLY A 46 -14.43 -3.27 -0.62
N LEU A 47 -13.14 -2.96 -0.74
CA LEU A 47 -12.17 -3.00 0.35
C LEU A 47 -11.94 -1.59 0.91
N THR A 48 -11.96 -1.46 2.24
CA THR A 48 -11.54 -0.24 2.93
C THR A 48 -10.02 -0.22 3.06
N TYR A 49 -9.40 0.83 2.54
CA TYR A 49 -8.00 1.17 2.69
C TYR A 49 -7.88 2.22 3.78
N LEU A 50 -7.18 1.87 4.85
CA LEU A 50 -7.09 2.71 6.04
C LEU A 50 -5.96 3.74 5.91
N ALA A 51 -6.26 4.99 6.25
CA ALA A 51 -5.30 6.09 6.32
C ALA A 51 -4.48 6.08 7.64
N SER A 52 -4.99 5.41 8.68
CA SER A 52 -4.46 5.44 10.04
C SER A 52 -3.09 4.75 10.22
N ALA A 53 -2.69 3.88 9.28
CA ALA A 53 -1.35 3.33 9.27
C ALA A 53 -0.43 4.32 8.56
N GLY A 54 0.04 5.34 9.29
CA GLY A 54 0.90 6.43 8.81
C GLY A 54 2.01 5.92 7.90
N TYR A 55 1.70 5.89 6.62
CA TYR A 55 2.51 5.38 5.53
C TYR A 55 3.04 6.59 4.80
N ASP A 56 4.35 6.76 4.84
CA ASP A 56 5.01 7.83 4.12
C ASP A 56 5.47 7.28 2.76
N ARG A 57 4.95 7.88 1.68
CA ARG A 57 5.21 7.47 0.30
C ARG A 57 6.70 7.46 -0.05
N SER A 58 7.50 8.22 0.69
CA SER A 58 8.97 8.28 0.57
C SER A 58 9.69 6.97 0.92
N ALA A 59 9.05 6.02 1.61
CA ALA A 59 9.64 4.74 1.97
C ALA A 59 9.69 3.72 0.80
N ILE A 60 8.90 3.89 -0.27
CA ILE A 60 8.90 2.94 -1.38
C ILE A 60 10.08 3.21 -2.32
N ALA A 61 11.20 2.54 -2.07
CA ALA A 61 12.32 2.43 -3.01
C ALA A 61 12.19 1.12 -3.82
N SER A 62 11.81 1.21 -5.10
CA SER A 62 11.97 0.08 -6.04
C SER A 62 13.35 0.22 -6.68
N SER A 63 14.31 -0.62 -6.26
CA SER A 63 15.61 -0.68 -6.90
C SER A 63 15.48 -1.48 -8.20
N ALA A 64 15.68 -0.85 -9.36
CA ALA A 64 15.60 -1.47 -10.68
C ALA A 64 16.82 -2.39 -10.99
N GLY A 65 17.24 -3.20 -10.02
CA GLY A 65 18.26 -4.23 -10.19
C GLY A 65 17.59 -5.60 -10.32
N LEU A 66 18.21 -6.54 -11.04
CA LEU A 66 17.80 -7.95 -11.15
C LEU A 66 17.84 -8.73 -9.80
N ALA A 67 17.92 -8.02 -8.67
CA ALA A 67 17.77 -8.55 -7.33
C ALA A 67 16.28 -8.52 -6.96
N VAL A 68 15.87 -9.37 -6.02
CA VAL A 68 14.52 -9.34 -5.44
C VAL A 68 14.16 -7.89 -5.13
N ASP A 69 13.02 -7.42 -5.66
CA ASP A 69 12.49 -6.08 -5.37
C ASP A 69 12.24 -6.00 -3.85
N ASN A 70 13.23 -5.53 -3.11
CA ASN A 70 13.10 -5.33 -1.68
C ASN A 70 12.30 -4.05 -1.46
N LEU A 71 11.01 -4.22 -1.20
CA LEU A 71 10.13 -3.13 -0.78
C LEU A 71 10.25 -2.99 0.74
N GLU A 72 11.02 -2.01 1.20
CA GLU A 72 11.06 -1.65 2.63
C GLU A 72 9.97 -0.62 2.91
N ILE A 73 8.93 -1.00 3.65
CA ILE A 73 7.88 -0.08 4.06
C ILE A 73 8.13 0.27 5.53
N GLN A 74 8.59 1.49 5.78
CA GLN A 74 8.58 2.06 7.12
C GLN A 74 7.25 2.78 7.32
N GLY A 75 6.40 2.21 8.17
CA GLY A 75 5.19 2.82 8.65
C GLY A 75 5.06 2.59 10.15
N ILE A 76 4.30 3.45 10.83
CA ILE A 76 3.84 3.16 12.18
C ILE A 76 2.81 2.04 12.05
N ILE A 77 3.29 0.79 12.08
CA ILE A 77 2.44 -0.40 12.18
C ILE A 77 2.02 -0.53 13.65
N ASP A 78 1.32 0.49 14.15
CA ASP A 78 0.74 0.51 15.50
C ASP A 78 -0.79 0.42 15.37
N HIS A 79 -1.22 -0.59 14.63
CA HIS A 79 -2.64 -0.84 14.42
C HIS A 79 -3.00 -2.25 14.87
N ASP A 80 -4.15 -2.38 15.52
CA ASP A 80 -4.84 -3.63 15.90
C ASP A 80 -4.96 -4.70 14.78
N LEU A 81 -4.56 -4.38 13.56
CA LEU A 81 -4.66 -5.22 12.36
C LEU A 81 -3.41 -6.07 12.11
N ILE A 82 -2.24 -5.64 12.60
CA ILE A 82 -0.99 -6.41 12.52
C ILE A 82 -0.52 -6.64 13.95
N ARG A 83 -1.09 -7.66 14.59
CA ARG A 83 -0.78 -7.98 15.99
C ARG A 83 0.54 -8.75 16.09
N GLU A 84 1.30 -8.49 17.14
CA GLU A 84 2.53 -9.24 17.44
C GLU A 84 2.29 -10.75 17.54
N GLN A 85 1.13 -11.15 18.07
CA GLN A 85 0.72 -12.55 18.13
C GLN A 85 0.63 -13.20 16.73
N ASP A 86 0.14 -12.47 15.73
CA ASP A 86 0.00 -12.98 14.37
C ASP A 86 1.37 -13.13 13.68
N LEU A 87 2.28 -12.19 13.97
CA LEU A 87 3.68 -12.28 13.53
C LEU A 87 4.36 -13.51 14.12
N ARG A 88 4.23 -13.71 15.44
CA ARG A 88 4.79 -14.89 16.13
C ARG A 88 4.14 -16.20 15.68
N ALA A 89 2.90 -16.16 15.22
CA ALA A 89 2.19 -17.31 14.67
C ALA A 89 2.57 -17.62 13.21
N GLY A 90 3.46 -16.84 12.58
CA GLY A 90 3.92 -17.08 11.20
C GLY A 90 2.87 -16.75 10.13
N LEU A 91 1.84 -15.96 10.46
CA LEU A 91 0.77 -15.62 9.51
C LEU A 91 1.21 -14.60 8.44
N TRP A 92 2.42 -14.08 8.58
CA TRP A 92 3.05 -13.06 7.72
C TRP A 92 4.32 -13.55 7.01
N ASP A 93 4.63 -14.85 7.10
CA ASP A 93 5.73 -15.53 6.38
C ASP A 93 5.32 -16.05 4.98
#